data_AF-A0A2N2IU61-F1
#
_entry.id   AF-A0A2N2IU61-F1
#
_cell.length_a   1.000
_cell.length_b   1.000
_cell.length_c   1.000
_cell.angle_alpha   90.00
_cell.angle_beta   90.00
_cell.angle_gamma   90.00
#
_symmetry.space_group_name_H-M   'P 1'
#
loop_
_entity.id
_entity.type
_entity.pdbx_description
1 polymer ?
#
loop_
_entity_poly.entity_id
_entity_poly.type
_entity_poly.pdbx_seq_one_letter_code
_entity_poly.pdbx_strand_id
1 'polypeptide(L)'
;MGLQGAIIEYMEQGRFICAMVLDEDSKRLRLINQNGREVNLPLSRLLHQSAKRHSLTLSRDEQLRLLKEADQNRQAMLPQIDLAGIWQLASEEEGASFSPAFLAELAFGEDATDNHVAAFLRSIFVDRLYFKYKEGQVLAHGPEAVAGLRLKQEREKEQEALMSTGAMMLKRLWDGDTATEWPERDRCLALLGDYYVFGNEAEESELARELLKKAGLTGPHDVYHLLIRSGVWQPHENVALLRYAIPVDFSGELSAAAAQAPEPVAEELVGRNRRDLRELPLLTIDGESTRDYDDALHVERRGDDFLVGIHISDVAHYVLPGTPIYAEAARRMTSLYFPETQIPMLPRALSEGVCSLVAGKARAAMSVMVLLSSKGEVLEFDLIPSLVQVKRQLSYPEAERLVASGDWELQALAKLSEQLKQRRIEKGALLLPVPDVNIRIDPEGKVSVALLPVDTISRSLVAEFMVLANTLSAQFVADRQAPGLFRAQDDPHQRLIAGGEKDLFSIFRQRKQLKPGELLVYPKPHSGVGVMQYTTVTSPIRRFLDLVMQHQIKQLLSGRGAMFSADELAGVAGDINTVLARVS
;
A
#
# COMPACT_ATOMS: atom_id res chain seq x y z
N MET A 1 30.78 11.34 62.98
CA MET A 1 31.19 10.05 63.59
C MET A 1 32.04 9.33 62.57
N GLY A 2 33.23 8.85 62.97
CA GLY A 2 34.12 8.19 62.03
C GLY A 2 33.62 6.83 61.55
N LEU A 3 34.04 6.45 60.34
CA LEU A 3 33.72 5.19 59.68
C LEU A 3 34.69 4.07 60.06
N GLN A 4 35.73 4.37 60.83
CA GLN A 4 36.75 3.41 61.25
C GLN A 4 36.13 2.23 61.99
N GLY A 5 36.42 0.99 61.53
CA GLY A 5 35.85 -0.24 62.06
C GLY A 5 34.46 -0.59 61.51
N ALA A 6 33.86 0.22 60.63
CA ALA A 6 32.63 -0.16 59.95
C ALA A 6 32.89 -1.17 58.82
N ILE A 7 31.99 -2.13 58.64
CA ILE A 7 31.85 -2.89 57.41
C ILE A 7 31.06 -2.04 56.41
N ILE A 8 31.62 -1.85 55.22
CA ILE A 8 31.04 -1.12 54.11
C ILE A 8 30.84 -2.02 52.90
N GLU A 9 30.02 -1.56 51.95
CA GLU A 9 29.80 -2.22 50.68
C GLU A 9 30.02 -1.26 49.50
N TYR A 10 30.65 -1.77 48.44
CA TYR A 10 30.82 -1.06 47.18
C TYR A 10 30.72 -2.03 46.00
N MET A 11 30.52 -1.49 44.79
CA MET A 11 30.49 -2.28 43.56
C MET A 11 31.80 -2.17 42.78
N GLU A 12 32.27 -3.32 42.28
CA GLU A 12 33.43 -3.43 41.39
C GLU A 12 33.12 -4.46 40.30
N GLN A 13 33.23 -4.06 39.02
CA GLN A 13 32.94 -4.92 37.86
C GLN A 13 31.56 -5.62 37.90
N GLY A 14 30.53 -4.92 38.41
CA GLY A 14 29.17 -5.46 38.54
C GLY A 14 28.96 -6.43 39.71
N ARG A 15 29.96 -6.61 40.59
CA ARG A 15 29.84 -7.44 41.81
C ARG A 15 29.88 -6.58 43.07
N PHE A 16 29.14 -6.99 44.09
CA PHE A 16 29.18 -6.37 45.42
C PHE A 16 30.38 -6.89 46.20
N ILE A 17 31.08 -5.98 46.88
CA ILE A 17 32.26 -6.28 47.69
C ILE A 17 32.06 -5.65 49.08
N CYS A 18 32.10 -6.49 50.11
CA CYS A 18 32.20 -6.12 51.51
C CYS A 18 33.65 -5.82 51.88
N ALA A 19 33.85 -4.72 52.61
CA ALA A 19 35.15 -4.33 53.12
C ALA A 19 35.06 -3.69 54.51
N MET A 20 36.11 -3.79 55.32
CA MET A 20 36.20 -3.12 56.63
C MET A 20 37.06 -1.86 56.49
N VAL A 21 36.58 -0.75 57.06
CA VAL A 21 37.31 0.52 57.07
C VAL A 21 38.42 0.48 58.12
N LEU A 22 39.67 0.57 57.67
CA LEU A 22 40.86 0.61 58.51
C LEU A 22 41.20 2.04 58.95
N ASP A 23 41.02 2.99 58.03
CA ASP A 23 41.34 4.40 58.23
C ASP A 23 40.49 5.28 57.30
N GLU A 24 40.26 6.53 57.68
CA GLU A 24 39.47 7.49 56.90
C GLU A 24 40.17 8.84 56.73
N ASP A 25 40.12 9.37 55.51
CA ASP A 25 40.50 10.74 55.18
C ASP A 25 39.26 11.46 54.60
N SER A 26 39.32 12.79 54.56
CA SER A 26 38.30 13.73 54.07
C SER A 26 37.60 13.36 52.77
N LYS A 27 38.21 12.55 51.89
CA LYS A 27 37.62 12.13 50.60
C LYS A 27 37.75 10.63 50.30
N ARG A 28 38.51 9.86 51.08
CA ARG A 28 38.87 8.47 50.77
C ARG A 28 38.90 7.60 52.01
N LEU A 29 38.56 6.34 51.81
CA LEU A 29 38.61 5.31 52.84
C LEU A 29 39.71 4.32 52.50
N ARG A 30 40.54 3.98 53.49
CA ARG A 30 41.48 2.85 53.41
C ARG A 30 40.81 1.63 54.02
N LEU A 31 40.72 0.57 53.24
CA LEU A 31 39.86 -0.58 53.52
C LEU A 31 40.64 -1.89 53.42
N ILE A 32 40.17 -2.95 54.07
CA ILE A 32 40.48 -4.34 53.72
C ILE A 32 39.22 -5.02 53.19
N ASN A 33 39.26 -5.58 51.99
CA ASN A 33 38.11 -6.26 51.39
C ASN A 33 38.03 -7.75 51.77
N GLN A 34 36.90 -8.40 51.48
CA GLN A 34 36.65 -9.83 51.72
C GLN A 34 37.67 -10.80 51.06
N ASN A 35 38.47 -10.31 50.11
CA ASN A 35 39.53 -11.05 49.43
C ASN A 35 40.91 -10.84 50.08
N GLY A 36 40.99 -10.11 51.19
CA GLY A 36 42.24 -9.87 51.91
C GLY A 36 43.11 -8.77 51.30
N ARG A 37 42.59 -7.98 50.34
CA ARG A 37 43.34 -6.88 49.72
C ARG A 37 43.03 -5.56 50.40
N GLU A 38 44.06 -4.75 50.61
CA GLU A 38 43.86 -3.36 51.00
C GLU A 38 43.52 -2.51 49.78
N VAL A 39 42.48 -1.68 49.90
CA VAL A 39 41.94 -0.86 48.81
C VAL A 39 41.70 0.57 49.31
N ASN A 40 42.02 1.55 48.47
CA ASN A 40 41.64 2.95 48.69
C ASN A 40 40.40 3.28 47.86
N LEU A 41 39.27 3.56 48.52
CA LEU A 41 37.98 3.81 47.88
C LEU A 41 37.55 5.27 48.09
N PRO A 42 37.15 6.01 47.03
CA PRO A 42 36.49 7.30 47.18
C PRO A 42 35.15 7.15 47.92
N LEU A 43 34.83 8.09 48.83
CA LEU A 43 33.57 8.08 49.58
C LEU A 43 32.33 8.04 48.67
N SER A 44 32.41 8.61 47.46
CA SER A 44 31.32 8.60 46.48
C SER A 44 30.97 7.22 45.90
N ARG A 45 31.80 6.19 46.11
CA ARG A 45 31.56 4.81 45.67
C ARG A 45 30.98 3.91 46.77
N LEU A 46 30.78 4.45 47.97
CA LEU A 46 30.16 3.76 49.09
C LEU A 46 28.68 3.54 48.82
N LEU A 47 28.22 2.29 48.89
CA LEU A 47 26.79 1.94 48.74
C LEU A 47 26.09 1.88 50.09
N HIS A 48 26.70 1.18 51.05
CA HIS A 48 26.16 1.00 52.38
C HIS A 48 27.29 0.98 53.42
N GLN A 49 26.99 1.43 54.63
CA GLN A 49 27.87 1.36 55.79
C GLN A 49 27.09 0.79 56.98
N SER A 50 27.72 -0.14 57.69
CA SER A 50 27.16 -0.68 58.94
C SER A 50 27.15 0.36 60.04
N ALA A 51 26.17 0.28 60.94
CA ALA A 51 26.15 1.02 62.20
C ALA A 51 27.10 0.40 63.23
N LYS A 52 27.23 -0.94 63.23
CA LYS A 52 28.15 -1.65 64.11
C LYS A 52 29.61 -1.31 63.80
N ARG A 53 30.38 -1.00 64.84
CA ARG A 53 31.83 -0.78 64.74
C ARG A 53 32.55 -2.00 65.30
N HIS A 54 33.40 -2.59 64.48
CA HIS A 54 34.26 -3.71 64.85
C HIS A 54 35.60 -3.20 65.35
N SER A 55 36.19 -3.90 66.33
CA SER A 55 37.52 -3.54 66.82
C SER A 55 38.56 -3.75 65.73
N LEU A 56 39.43 -2.75 65.53
CA LEU A 56 40.56 -2.86 64.61
C LEU A 56 41.71 -3.71 65.17
N THR A 57 41.61 -4.13 66.44
CA THR A 57 42.57 -5.05 67.07
C THR A 57 42.31 -6.52 66.72
N LEU A 58 41.27 -6.82 65.94
CA LEU A 58 40.98 -8.16 65.44
C LEU A 58 42.10 -8.65 64.52
N SER A 59 42.38 -9.95 64.56
CA SER A 59 43.32 -10.57 63.62
C SER A 59 42.79 -10.47 62.19
N ARG A 60 43.70 -10.47 61.20
CA ARG A 60 43.33 -10.39 59.78
C ARG A 60 42.39 -11.52 59.35
N ASP A 61 42.55 -12.72 59.92
CA ASP A 61 41.69 -13.87 59.64
C ASP A 61 40.28 -13.70 60.21
N GLU A 62 40.14 -13.10 61.39
CA GLU A 62 38.84 -12.75 61.98
C GLU A 62 38.14 -11.65 61.17
N GLN A 63 38.87 -10.62 60.72
CA GLN A 63 38.33 -9.57 59.85
C GLN A 63 37.80 -10.17 58.54
N LEU A 64 38.55 -11.06 57.90
CA LEU A 64 38.12 -11.70 56.65
C LEU A 64 36.93 -12.64 56.84
N ARG A 65 36.88 -13.36 57.95
CA ARG A 65 35.73 -14.19 58.29
C ARG A 65 34.45 -13.36 58.40
N LEU A 66 34.51 -12.25 59.16
CA LEU A 66 33.38 -11.33 59.31
C LEU A 66 32.89 -10.76 57.98
N LEU A 67 33.80 -10.39 57.08
CA LEU A 67 33.43 -9.85 55.76
C LEU A 67 32.79 -10.90 54.85
N LYS A 68 33.29 -12.14 54.88
CA LYS A 68 32.71 -13.26 54.11
C LYS A 68 31.36 -13.68 54.65
N GLU A 69 31.21 -13.74 55.97
CA GLU A 69 29.92 -14.00 56.63
C GLU A 69 28.90 -12.91 56.30
N ALA A 70 29.30 -11.63 56.32
CA ALA A 70 28.43 -10.53 55.93
C ALA A 70 27.97 -10.65 54.47
N ASP A 71 28.88 -10.95 53.54
CA ASP A 71 28.55 -11.15 52.13
C ASP A 71 27.59 -12.33 51.90
N GLN A 72 27.84 -13.46 52.55
CA GLN A 72 27.00 -14.66 52.47
C GLN A 72 25.60 -14.42 53.05
N ASN A 73 25.52 -13.78 54.23
CA ASN A 73 24.25 -13.46 54.87
C ASN A 73 23.41 -12.53 53.99
N ARG A 74 24.03 -11.47 53.46
CA ARG A 74 23.36 -10.55 52.53
C ARG A 74 22.88 -11.27 51.28
N GLN A 75 23.71 -12.13 50.68
CA GLN A 75 23.35 -12.90 49.49
C GLN A 75 22.18 -13.86 49.75
N ALA A 76 22.14 -14.52 50.91
CA ALA A 76 21.07 -15.45 51.30
C ALA A 76 19.72 -14.75 51.57
N MET A 77 19.74 -13.43 51.83
CA MET A 77 18.55 -12.61 52.06
C MET A 77 17.90 -12.11 50.76
N LEU A 78 18.63 -12.05 49.64
CA LEU A 78 18.09 -11.54 48.36
C LEU A 78 16.76 -12.19 47.92
N PRO A 79 16.62 -13.53 47.91
CA PRO A 79 15.39 -14.18 47.44
C PRO A 79 14.16 -13.92 48.32
N GLN A 80 14.36 -13.41 49.53
CA GLN A 80 13.28 -13.12 50.49
C GLN A 80 12.65 -11.75 50.25
N ILE A 81 13.28 -10.90 49.43
CA ILE A 81 12.85 -9.51 49.19
C ILE A 81 11.90 -9.47 48.00
N ASP A 82 10.62 -9.20 48.26
CA ASP A 82 9.63 -8.90 47.22
C ASP A 82 9.60 -7.40 46.89
N LEU A 83 10.43 -6.97 45.93
CA LEU A 83 10.48 -5.58 45.49
C LEU A 83 9.13 -5.08 44.95
N ALA A 84 8.33 -5.94 44.33
CA ALA A 84 7.05 -5.54 43.74
C ALA A 84 6.01 -5.23 44.83
N GLY A 85 5.92 -6.08 45.85
CA GLY A 85 5.06 -5.85 47.02
C GLY A 85 5.46 -4.59 47.80
N ILE A 86 6.77 -4.40 48.06
CA ILE A 86 7.28 -3.21 48.75
C ILE A 86 6.99 -1.95 47.94
N TRP A 87 7.11 -2.02 46.61
CA TRP A 87 6.81 -0.91 45.72
C TRP A 87 5.33 -0.54 45.71
N GLN A 88 4.40 -1.50 45.78
CA GLN A 88 2.96 -1.21 45.87
C GLN A 88 2.64 -0.38 47.12
N LEU A 89 3.33 -0.65 48.24
CA LEU A 89 3.18 0.13 49.48
C LEU A 89 3.85 1.50 49.40
N ALA A 90 4.94 1.63 48.64
CA ALA A 90 5.75 2.84 48.55
C ALA A 90 5.32 3.82 47.43
N SER A 91 4.47 3.38 46.50
CA SER A 91 4.12 4.12 45.26
C SER A 91 2.88 5.01 45.36
N GLU A 92 2.28 5.13 46.55
CA GLU A 92 1.11 6.01 46.78
C GLU A 92 1.43 7.50 46.62
N GLU A 93 2.70 7.89 46.80
CA GLU A 93 3.19 9.26 46.58
C GLU A 93 4.28 9.29 45.48
N GLU A 94 4.02 10.02 44.41
CA GLU A 94 4.92 10.09 43.25
C GLU A 94 6.24 10.80 43.60
N GLY A 95 7.37 10.11 43.41
CA GLY A 95 8.69 10.64 43.76
C GLY A 95 9.05 10.52 45.26
N ALA A 96 8.31 9.72 46.02
CA ALA A 96 8.63 9.45 47.42
C ALA A 96 10.05 8.88 47.57
N SER A 97 10.81 9.55 48.44
CA SER A 97 12.19 9.22 48.80
C SER A 97 12.20 8.58 50.17
N PHE A 98 12.68 7.35 50.25
CA PHE A 98 12.72 6.59 51.49
C PHE A 98 14.16 6.32 51.91
N SER A 99 14.37 6.23 53.22
CA SER A 99 15.63 5.73 53.73
C SER A 99 15.76 4.23 53.39
N PRO A 100 16.96 3.74 53.04
CA PRO A 100 17.17 2.31 52.80
C PRO A 100 16.79 1.42 54.00
N ALA A 101 16.92 1.92 55.22
CA ALA A 101 16.57 1.21 56.44
C ALA A 101 15.07 0.99 56.57
N PHE A 102 14.26 2.02 56.31
CA PHE A 102 12.80 1.93 56.37
C PHE A 102 12.23 0.90 55.38
N LEU A 103 12.71 0.91 54.14
CA LEU A 103 12.24 -0.07 53.15
C LEU A 103 12.77 -1.49 53.44
N ALA A 104 13.93 -1.61 54.07
CA ALA A 104 14.42 -2.90 54.54
C ALA A 104 13.56 -3.44 55.71
N GLU A 105 13.17 -2.60 56.67
CA GLU A 105 12.22 -2.98 57.73
C GLU A 105 10.90 -3.47 57.14
N LEU A 106 10.39 -2.76 56.12
CA LEU A 106 9.20 -3.15 55.40
C LEU A 106 9.37 -4.48 54.65
N ALA A 107 10.56 -4.74 54.10
CA ALA A 107 10.88 -5.98 53.38
C ALA A 107 10.94 -7.21 54.29
N PHE A 108 11.47 -7.08 55.50
CA PHE A 108 11.75 -8.20 56.41
C PHE A 108 10.73 -8.32 57.57
N GLY A 109 9.92 -7.29 57.82
CA GLY A 109 8.91 -7.28 58.88
C GLY A 109 9.47 -7.18 60.30
N GLU A 110 10.74 -6.81 60.44
CA GLU A 110 11.48 -6.65 61.69
C GLU A 110 12.47 -5.48 61.58
N ASP A 111 13.02 -5.02 62.72
CA ASP A 111 14.00 -3.93 62.75
C ASP A 111 15.18 -4.21 61.80
N ALA A 112 15.51 -3.27 60.92
CA ALA A 112 16.52 -3.50 59.89
C ALA A 112 17.93 -3.58 60.51
N THR A 113 18.55 -4.74 60.36
CA THR A 113 19.98 -4.91 60.62
C THR A 113 20.81 -4.35 59.45
N ASP A 114 22.10 -4.13 59.67
CA ASP A 114 23.05 -3.74 58.61
C ASP A 114 23.02 -4.71 57.41
N ASN A 115 22.72 -6.00 57.65
CA ASN A 115 22.59 -6.99 56.58
C ASN A 115 21.27 -6.86 55.82
N HIS A 116 20.16 -6.54 56.51
CA HIS A 116 18.86 -6.26 55.85
C HIS A 116 18.97 -5.08 54.91
N VAL A 117 19.56 -3.97 55.36
CA VAL A 117 19.71 -2.76 54.54
C VAL A 117 20.61 -3.02 53.32
N ALA A 118 21.74 -3.69 53.52
CA ALA A 118 22.64 -4.02 52.41
C ALA A 118 22.00 -5.00 51.42
N ALA A 119 21.31 -6.05 51.90
CA ALA A 119 20.60 -7.00 51.04
C ALA A 119 19.50 -6.32 50.21
N PHE A 120 18.73 -5.42 50.82
CA PHE A 120 17.71 -4.63 50.13
C PHE A 120 18.32 -3.75 49.02
N LEU A 121 19.40 -3.03 49.33
CA LEU A 121 20.11 -2.24 48.32
C LEU A 121 20.65 -3.11 47.18
N ARG A 122 21.21 -4.30 47.46
CA ARG A 122 21.63 -5.24 46.41
C ARG A 122 20.49 -5.60 45.47
N SER A 123 19.29 -5.88 45.99
CA SER A 123 18.12 -6.20 45.17
C SER A 123 17.74 -5.06 44.22
N ILE A 124 17.78 -3.79 44.65
CA ILE A 124 17.51 -2.63 43.79
C ILE A 124 18.52 -2.52 42.63
N PHE A 125 19.79 -2.81 42.90
CA PHE A 125 20.82 -2.73 41.86
C PHE A 125 20.75 -3.88 40.85
N VAL A 126 20.23 -5.04 41.27
CA VAL A 126 19.95 -6.21 40.41
C VAL A 126 18.70 -5.98 39.57
N ASP A 127 17.60 -5.53 40.19
CA ASP A 127 16.34 -5.19 39.53
C ASP A 127 15.97 -3.72 39.79
N ARG A 128 16.21 -2.89 38.78
CA ARG A 128 15.96 -1.44 38.81
C ARG A 128 14.54 -1.09 38.38
N LEU A 129 13.64 -2.07 38.22
CA LEU A 129 12.30 -1.84 37.71
C LEU A 129 11.46 -0.97 38.64
N TYR A 130 11.56 -1.19 39.95
CA TYR A 130 10.68 -0.58 40.94
C TYR A 130 11.32 0.60 41.68
N PHE A 131 12.65 0.58 41.85
CA PHE A 131 13.36 1.52 42.69
C PHE A 131 14.66 2.02 42.04
N LYS A 132 15.04 3.25 42.40
CA LYS A 132 16.30 3.87 42.02
C LYS A 132 17.04 4.38 43.25
N TYR A 133 18.28 3.97 43.43
CA TYR A 133 19.16 4.51 44.48
C TYR A 133 19.86 5.79 44.01
N LYS A 134 19.72 6.89 44.78
CA LYS A 134 20.37 8.17 44.50
C LYS A 134 20.66 8.92 45.79
N GLU A 135 21.89 9.43 45.95
CA GLU A 135 22.29 10.30 47.08
C GLU A 135 21.99 9.73 48.48
N GLY A 136 22.13 8.40 48.64
CA GLY A 136 21.89 7.74 49.93
C GLY A 136 20.41 7.43 50.21
N GLN A 137 19.51 7.72 49.26
CA GLN A 137 18.08 7.48 49.36
C GLN A 137 17.60 6.52 48.27
N VAL A 138 16.47 5.86 48.54
CA VAL A 138 15.76 5.00 47.59
C VAL A 138 14.52 5.72 47.10
N LEU A 139 14.45 5.96 45.79
CA LEU A 139 13.31 6.58 45.12
C LEU A 139 12.44 5.48 44.52
N ALA A 140 11.16 5.44 44.88
CA ALA A 140 10.18 4.57 44.21
C ALA A 140 9.81 5.14 42.84
N HIS A 141 9.74 4.29 41.82
CA HIS A 141 9.22 4.69 40.51
C HIS A 141 7.70 4.88 40.58
N GLY A 142 7.14 5.87 39.88
CA GLY A 142 5.68 5.98 39.76
C GLY A 142 5.09 4.83 38.94
N PRO A 143 3.78 4.53 39.07
CA PRO A 143 3.11 3.47 38.28
C PRO A 143 3.33 3.60 36.77
N GLU A 144 3.29 4.83 36.22
CA GLU A 144 3.58 5.08 34.80
C GLU A 144 5.03 4.78 34.43
N ALA A 145 5.98 5.13 35.30
CA ALA A 145 7.40 4.86 35.09
C ALA A 145 7.70 3.34 35.11
N VAL A 146 7.07 2.59 36.03
CA VAL A 146 7.18 1.12 36.07
C VAL A 146 6.56 0.49 34.83
N ALA A 147 5.38 0.95 34.40
CA ALA A 147 4.75 0.47 33.17
C ALA A 147 5.65 0.72 31.94
N GLY A 148 6.24 1.92 31.83
CA GLY A 148 7.18 2.25 30.76
C GLY A 148 8.46 1.42 30.79
N LEU A 149 9.03 1.17 31.97
CA LEU A 149 10.21 0.31 32.14
C LEU A 149 9.91 -1.17 31.81
N ARG A 150 8.73 -1.69 32.19
CA ARG A 150 8.28 -3.04 31.79
C ARG A 150 8.17 -3.17 30.28
N LEU A 151 7.47 -2.22 29.64
CA LEU A 151 7.31 -2.22 28.19
C LEU A 151 8.68 -2.16 27.48
N LYS A 152 9.62 -1.38 28.03
CA LYS A 152 10.98 -1.31 27.50
C LYS A 152 11.73 -2.65 27.65
N GLN A 153 11.68 -3.29 28.82
CA GLN A 153 12.30 -4.60 29.04
C GLN A 153 11.68 -5.68 28.15
N GLU A 154 10.37 -5.65 27.94
CA GLU A 154 9.66 -6.57 27.05
C GLU A 154 10.11 -6.39 25.61
N ARG A 155 10.16 -5.15 25.11
CA ARG A 155 10.72 -4.83 23.78
C ARG A 155 12.17 -5.26 23.62
N GLU A 156 13.02 -5.04 24.62
CA GLU A 156 14.43 -5.47 24.59
C GLU A 156 14.53 -7.00 24.51
N LYS A 157 13.72 -7.73 25.28
CA LYS A 157 13.64 -9.20 25.21
C LYS A 157 13.13 -9.70 23.86
N GLU A 158 12.06 -9.10 23.33
CA GLU A 158 11.54 -9.41 22.01
C GLU A 158 12.60 -9.16 20.93
N GLN A 159 13.31 -8.04 21.00
CA GLN A 159 14.37 -7.69 20.06
C GLN A 159 15.56 -8.67 20.16
N GLU A 160 15.95 -9.08 21.37
CA GLU A 160 17.00 -10.09 21.58
C GLU A 160 16.57 -11.47 21.06
N ALA A 161 15.33 -11.88 21.29
CA ALA A 161 14.75 -13.12 20.76
C ALA A 161 14.69 -13.10 19.23
N LEU A 162 14.20 -12.01 18.64
CA LEU A 162 14.16 -11.78 17.19
C LEU A 162 15.56 -11.82 16.59
N MET A 163 16.56 -11.22 17.24
CA MET A 163 17.95 -11.24 16.77
C MET A 163 18.64 -12.59 16.93
N SER A 164 18.40 -13.33 18.00
CA SER A 164 19.09 -14.61 18.25
C SER A 164 18.39 -15.77 17.56
N THR A 165 17.11 -15.99 17.89
CA THR A 165 16.27 -17.05 17.34
C THR A 165 15.90 -16.76 15.89
N GLY A 166 15.43 -15.54 15.59
CA GLY A 166 14.98 -15.18 14.24
C GLY A 166 16.08 -15.31 13.18
N ALA A 167 17.29 -14.82 13.45
CA ALA A 167 18.41 -14.93 12.50
C ALA A 167 18.77 -16.39 12.19
N MET A 168 18.77 -17.25 13.21
CA MET A 168 19.03 -18.68 13.07
C MET A 168 17.92 -19.36 12.24
N MET A 169 16.66 -19.05 12.55
CA MET A 169 15.50 -19.63 11.89
C MET A 169 15.38 -19.20 10.43
N LEU A 170 15.69 -17.94 10.10
CA LEU A 170 15.78 -17.45 8.72
C LEU A 170 16.85 -18.22 7.93
N LYS A 171 18.00 -18.50 8.54
CA LYS A 171 19.05 -19.28 7.89
C LYS A 171 18.62 -20.73 7.64
N ARG A 172 17.95 -21.37 8.62
CA ARG A 172 17.40 -22.73 8.45
C ARG A 172 16.34 -22.79 7.36
N LEU A 173 15.44 -21.81 7.32
CA LEU A 173 14.45 -21.66 6.27
C LEU A 173 15.09 -21.49 4.89
N TRP A 174 16.15 -20.68 4.79
CA TRP A 174 16.93 -20.54 3.57
C TRP A 174 17.56 -21.86 3.15
N ASP A 175 18.06 -22.64 4.08
CA ASP A 175 18.70 -23.94 3.81
C ASP A 175 17.67 -25.07 3.59
N GLY A 176 16.36 -24.81 3.76
CA GLY A 176 15.24 -25.73 3.42
C GLY A 176 14.61 -26.47 4.60
N ASP A 177 14.95 -26.13 5.84
CA ASP A 177 14.40 -26.73 7.06
C ASP A 177 13.19 -25.93 7.58
N THR A 178 12.02 -26.56 7.63
CA THR A 178 10.73 -25.92 7.98
C THR A 178 10.00 -26.56 9.17
N ALA A 179 10.60 -27.55 9.84
CA ALA A 179 9.90 -28.41 10.80
C ALA A 179 9.88 -27.92 12.26
N THR A 180 10.30 -26.67 12.52
CA THR A 180 10.49 -26.16 13.89
C THR A 180 9.47 -25.05 14.19
N GLU A 181 8.84 -25.10 15.37
CA GLU A 181 7.99 -24.00 15.86
C GLU A 181 8.80 -22.70 15.93
N TRP A 182 8.27 -21.66 15.28
CA TRP A 182 8.88 -20.35 15.22
C TRP A 182 7.83 -19.28 15.54
N PRO A 183 7.64 -18.96 16.84
CA PRO A 183 6.62 -18.00 17.27
C PRO A 183 6.75 -16.62 16.60
N GLU A 184 7.98 -16.17 16.35
CA GLU A 184 8.28 -14.86 15.78
C GLU A 184 8.29 -14.84 14.23
N ARG A 185 7.90 -15.95 13.58
CA ARG A 185 7.96 -16.11 12.12
C ARG A 185 7.31 -14.96 11.37
N ASP A 186 6.05 -14.71 11.65
CA ASP A 186 5.26 -13.76 10.87
C ASP A 186 5.77 -12.33 11.06
N ARG A 187 6.20 -11.98 12.28
CA ARG A 187 6.83 -10.70 12.57
C ARG A 187 8.15 -10.51 11.82
N CYS A 188 9.00 -11.53 11.81
CA CYS A 188 10.27 -11.47 11.08
C CYS A 188 10.05 -11.35 9.57
N LEU A 189 9.16 -12.17 9.01
CA LEU A 189 8.88 -12.15 7.57
C LEU A 189 8.21 -10.84 7.14
N ALA A 190 7.30 -10.30 7.95
CA ALA A 190 6.71 -8.97 7.70
C ALA A 190 7.77 -7.86 7.72
N LEU A 191 8.63 -7.83 8.74
CA LEU A 191 9.75 -6.88 8.84
C LEU A 191 10.65 -6.93 7.60
N LEU A 192 11.00 -8.13 7.13
CA LEU A 192 11.81 -8.30 5.94
C LEU A 192 11.07 -7.92 4.65
N GLY A 193 9.78 -8.24 4.56
CA GLY A 193 8.90 -7.81 3.47
C GLY A 193 8.88 -6.30 3.34
N ASP A 194 8.61 -5.59 4.43
CA ASP A 194 8.59 -4.12 4.46
C ASP A 194 9.96 -3.54 4.08
N TYR A 195 11.04 -4.09 4.63
CA TYR A 195 12.39 -3.66 4.26
C TYR A 195 12.70 -3.89 2.78
N TYR A 196 12.27 -5.01 2.19
CA TYR A 196 12.48 -5.27 0.76
C TYR A 196 11.65 -4.32 -0.11
N VAL A 197 10.41 -4.05 0.29
CA VAL A 197 9.49 -3.19 -0.45
C VAL A 197 9.90 -1.73 -0.38
N PHE A 198 10.26 -1.21 0.80
CA PHE A 198 10.51 0.22 1.05
C PHE A 198 11.99 0.59 1.24
N GLY A 199 12.88 -0.40 1.40
CA GLY A 199 14.30 -0.15 1.65
C GLY A 199 14.51 0.62 2.96
N ASN A 200 15.32 1.68 2.89
CA ASN A 200 15.62 2.52 4.06
C ASN A 200 14.43 3.38 4.53
N GLU A 201 13.36 3.47 3.75
CA GLU A 201 12.13 4.17 4.15
C GLU A 201 11.24 3.31 5.07
N ALA A 202 11.55 2.02 5.23
CA ALA A 202 10.85 1.16 6.17
C ALA A 202 11.12 1.60 7.63
N GLU A 203 10.07 1.59 8.46
CA GLU A 203 10.10 2.03 9.86
C GLU A 203 11.21 1.35 10.67
N GLU A 204 11.42 0.05 10.44
CA GLU A 204 12.40 -0.78 11.16
C GLU A 204 13.54 -1.27 10.24
N SER A 205 13.94 -0.46 9.26
CA SER A 205 14.97 -0.81 8.26
C SER A 205 16.32 -1.22 8.87
N GLU A 206 16.76 -0.57 9.95
CA GLU A 206 18.00 -0.94 10.66
C GLU A 206 17.92 -2.33 11.30
N LEU A 207 16.79 -2.63 11.94
CA LEU A 207 16.54 -3.93 12.57
C LEU A 207 16.54 -5.05 11.52
N ALA A 208 15.85 -4.84 10.39
CA ALA A 208 15.84 -5.80 9.28
C ALA A 208 17.26 -6.05 8.74
N ARG A 209 18.07 -4.99 8.59
CA ARG A 209 19.44 -5.10 8.08
C ARG A 209 20.35 -5.86 9.03
N GLU A 210 20.24 -5.62 10.34
CA GLU A 210 20.99 -6.37 11.35
C GLU A 210 20.59 -7.85 11.39
N LEU A 211 19.29 -8.14 11.29
CA LEU A 211 18.76 -9.50 11.24
C LEU A 211 19.31 -10.28 10.04
N LEU A 212 19.26 -9.67 8.86
CA LEU A 212 19.78 -10.25 7.61
C LEU A 212 21.29 -10.47 7.66
N LYS A 213 22.04 -9.51 8.19
CA LYS A 213 23.49 -9.63 8.36
C LYS A 213 23.84 -10.81 9.27
N LYS A 214 23.09 -10.98 10.36
CA LYS A 214 23.30 -12.09 11.30
C LYS A 214 22.88 -13.45 10.73
N ALA A 215 21.84 -13.48 9.89
CA ALA A 215 21.44 -14.66 9.13
C ALA A 215 22.38 -14.99 7.95
N GLY A 216 23.27 -14.07 7.58
CA GLY A 216 24.17 -14.23 6.42
C GLY A 216 23.47 -14.07 5.07
N LEU A 217 22.31 -13.40 5.03
CA LEU A 217 21.46 -13.21 3.84
C LEU A 217 21.56 -11.75 3.38
N THR A 218 22.65 -11.42 2.67
CA THR A 218 22.97 -10.02 2.29
C THR A 218 22.94 -9.76 0.78
N GLY A 219 22.56 -10.77 -0.01
CA GLY A 219 22.34 -10.63 -1.44
C GLY A 219 21.13 -9.74 -1.75
N PRO A 220 21.12 -9.08 -2.93
CA PRO A 220 20.10 -8.08 -3.28
C PRO A 220 18.67 -8.66 -3.34
N HIS A 221 18.51 -9.95 -3.62
CA HIS A 221 17.21 -10.62 -3.72
C HIS A 221 17.05 -11.78 -2.73
N ASP A 222 17.93 -11.89 -1.73
CA ASP A 222 17.84 -12.96 -0.73
C ASP A 222 16.50 -12.89 0.01
N VAL A 223 16.08 -11.68 0.41
CA VAL A 223 14.78 -11.49 1.07
C VAL A 223 13.61 -11.93 0.20
N TYR A 224 13.60 -11.56 -1.08
CA TYR A 224 12.55 -11.95 -2.03
C TYR A 224 12.42 -13.47 -2.12
N HIS A 225 13.55 -14.17 -2.33
CA HIS A 225 13.55 -15.62 -2.42
C HIS A 225 13.23 -16.29 -1.08
N LEU A 226 13.61 -15.68 0.05
CA LEU A 226 13.29 -16.17 1.38
C LEU A 226 11.79 -16.09 1.64
N LEU A 227 11.15 -14.98 1.27
CA LEU A 227 9.71 -14.81 1.39
C LEU A 227 8.95 -15.80 0.50
N ILE A 228 9.46 -16.12 -0.69
CA ILE A 228 8.92 -17.21 -1.52
C ILE A 228 9.06 -18.57 -0.83
N ARG A 229 10.26 -18.91 -0.35
CA ARG A 229 10.50 -20.19 0.36
C ARG A 229 9.66 -20.32 1.62
N SER A 230 9.36 -19.21 2.27
CA SER A 230 8.48 -19.17 3.44
C SER A 230 7.01 -19.46 3.10
N GLY A 231 6.60 -19.27 1.84
CA GLY A 231 5.20 -19.32 1.40
C GLY A 231 4.42 -18.03 1.65
N VAL A 232 5.07 -16.96 2.13
CA VAL A 232 4.44 -15.64 2.28
C VAL A 232 4.26 -14.96 0.93
N TRP A 233 5.25 -15.06 0.02
CA TRP A 233 5.18 -14.52 -1.33
C TRP A 233 5.09 -15.61 -2.39
N GLN A 234 4.47 -15.28 -3.51
CA GLN A 234 4.47 -16.15 -4.69
C GLN A 234 5.75 -15.91 -5.53
N PRO A 235 6.17 -16.85 -6.39
CA PRO A 235 7.37 -16.70 -7.24
C PRO A 235 7.42 -15.41 -8.09
N HIS A 236 6.26 -14.85 -8.41
CA HIS A 236 6.08 -13.64 -9.21
C HIS A 236 5.37 -12.52 -8.44
N GLU A 237 5.64 -12.42 -7.14
CA GLU A 237 5.08 -11.36 -6.30
C GLU A 237 5.42 -9.97 -6.85
N ASN A 238 4.39 -9.15 -7.07
CA ASN A 238 4.58 -7.84 -7.67
C ASN A 238 4.88 -6.79 -6.59
N VAL A 239 6.17 -6.58 -6.36
CA VAL A 239 6.71 -5.65 -5.35
C VAL A 239 6.22 -4.21 -5.57
N ALA A 240 5.98 -3.80 -6.81
CA ALA A 240 5.47 -2.45 -7.10
C ALA A 240 4.04 -2.27 -6.56
N LEU A 241 3.18 -3.30 -6.67
CA LEU A 241 1.83 -3.26 -6.09
C LEU A 241 1.89 -3.12 -4.58
N LEU A 242 2.81 -3.85 -3.91
CA LEU A 242 3.01 -3.74 -2.46
C LEU A 242 3.49 -2.35 -2.07
N ARG A 243 4.50 -1.81 -2.77
CA ARG A 243 5.09 -0.48 -2.50
C ARG A 243 4.05 0.63 -2.58
N TYR A 244 3.16 0.57 -3.55
CA TYR A 244 2.12 1.59 -3.75
C TYR A 244 0.80 1.25 -3.04
N ALA A 245 0.78 0.18 -2.25
CA ALA A 245 -0.41 -0.36 -1.58
C ALA A 245 -1.61 -0.48 -2.53
N ILE A 246 -1.34 -0.95 -3.75
CA ILE A 246 -2.37 -1.11 -4.78
C ILE A 246 -3.27 -2.29 -4.39
N PRO A 247 -4.59 -2.09 -4.31
CA PRO A 247 -5.48 -3.16 -3.91
C PRO A 247 -5.59 -4.22 -4.99
N VAL A 248 -5.26 -5.46 -4.65
CA VAL A 248 -5.32 -6.59 -5.59
C VAL A 248 -6.66 -7.32 -5.47
N ASP A 249 -7.13 -7.55 -4.25
CA ASP A 249 -8.36 -8.30 -3.96
C ASP A 249 -9.53 -7.41 -3.53
N PHE A 250 -10.74 -7.87 -3.83
CA PHE A 250 -11.98 -7.29 -3.29
C PHE A 250 -12.31 -7.95 -1.95
N SER A 251 -12.90 -7.20 -1.03
CA SER A 251 -13.39 -7.79 0.22
C SER A 251 -14.45 -8.86 -0.07
N GLY A 252 -14.62 -9.81 0.87
CA GLY A 252 -15.65 -10.85 0.74
C GLY A 252 -17.06 -10.27 0.62
N GLU A 253 -17.33 -9.18 1.34
CA GLU A 253 -18.60 -8.45 1.28
C GLU A 253 -18.84 -7.82 -0.10
N LEU A 254 -17.84 -7.14 -0.67
CA LEU A 254 -17.94 -6.53 -2.00
C LEU A 254 -18.13 -7.59 -3.09
N SER A 255 -17.40 -8.70 -2.98
CA SER A 255 -17.52 -9.83 -3.91
C SER A 255 -18.92 -10.45 -3.87
N ALA A 256 -19.47 -10.65 -2.67
CA ALA A 256 -20.82 -11.17 -2.49
C ALA A 256 -21.90 -10.20 -3.01
N ALA A 257 -21.76 -8.90 -2.73
CA ALA A 257 -22.67 -7.87 -3.23
C ALA A 257 -22.67 -7.80 -4.77
N ALA A 258 -21.49 -7.87 -5.39
CA ALA A 258 -21.36 -7.90 -6.85
C ALA A 258 -21.96 -9.17 -7.48
N ALA A 259 -21.80 -10.32 -6.84
CA ALA A 259 -22.37 -11.59 -7.31
C ALA A 259 -23.91 -11.62 -7.24
N GLN A 260 -24.51 -10.78 -6.39
CA GLN A 260 -25.97 -10.63 -6.29
C GLN A 260 -26.54 -9.61 -7.28
N ALA A 261 -25.69 -8.94 -8.09
CA ALA A 261 -26.17 -8.01 -9.10
C ALA A 261 -27.11 -8.76 -10.07
N PRO A 262 -28.40 -8.38 -10.14
CA PRO A 262 -29.37 -9.12 -10.92
C PRO A 262 -29.01 -9.02 -12.41
N GLU A 263 -29.11 -10.14 -13.13
CA GLU A 263 -29.14 -10.06 -14.60
C GLU A 263 -30.36 -9.21 -14.98
N PRO A 264 -30.16 -8.16 -15.80
CA PRO A 264 -31.22 -7.24 -16.11
C PRO A 264 -32.37 -7.95 -16.85
N VAL A 265 -33.59 -7.79 -16.34
CA VAL A 265 -34.80 -8.17 -17.06
C VAL A 265 -35.05 -7.09 -18.12
N ALA A 266 -35.22 -7.49 -19.38
CA ALA A 266 -35.28 -6.56 -20.50
C ALA A 266 -36.44 -5.57 -20.36
N GLU A 267 -37.60 -6.03 -19.90
CA GLU A 267 -38.81 -5.23 -19.69
C GLU A 267 -38.59 -4.14 -18.62
N GLU A 268 -37.84 -4.46 -17.55
CA GLU A 268 -37.50 -3.50 -16.49
C GLU A 268 -36.54 -2.42 -16.98
N LEU A 269 -35.65 -2.75 -17.92
CA LEU A 269 -34.72 -1.78 -18.51
C LEU A 269 -35.42 -0.84 -19.50
N VAL A 270 -36.33 -1.35 -20.33
CA VAL A 270 -37.11 -0.52 -21.28
C VAL A 270 -37.97 0.49 -20.53
N GLY A 271 -38.61 0.09 -19.42
CA GLY A 271 -39.44 0.96 -18.57
C GLY A 271 -38.72 2.15 -17.92
N ARG A 272 -37.39 2.26 -18.04
CA ARG A 272 -36.55 3.34 -17.47
C ARG A 272 -36.12 4.40 -18.51
N ASN A 273 -37.00 4.73 -19.47
CA ASN A 273 -36.71 5.68 -20.55
C ASN A 273 -35.50 5.29 -21.43
N ARG A 274 -35.29 3.99 -21.65
CA ARG A 274 -34.26 3.51 -22.59
C ARG A 274 -34.87 3.27 -23.96
N ARG A 275 -34.12 3.63 -25.00
CA ARG A 275 -34.46 3.23 -26.37
C ARG A 275 -34.13 1.77 -26.58
N ASP A 276 -35.10 0.98 -27.03
CA ASP A 276 -34.85 -0.42 -27.39
C ASP A 276 -34.18 -0.50 -28.77
N LEU A 277 -32.95 -0.99 -28.79
CA LEU A 277 -32.10 -1.13 -29.97
C LEU A 277 -31.66 -2.59 -30.16
N ARG A 278 -32.31 -3.56 -29.50
CA ARG A 278 -31.92 -4.98 -29.54
C ARG A 278 -32.01 -5.61 -30.92
N GLU A 279 -32.83 -5.05 -31.82
CA GLU A 279 -32.99 -5.56 -33.18
C GLU A 279 -31.84 -5.12 -34.12
N LEU A 280 -31.01 -4.16 -33.72
CA LEU A 280 -29.91 -3.68 -34.52
C LEU A 280 -28.76 -4.73 -34.58
N PRO A 281 -28.03 -4.84 -35.72
CA PRO A 281 -26.99 -5.85 -35.93
C PRO A 281 -25.65 -5.46 -35.28
N LEU A 282 -25.66 -5.23 -33.95
CA LEU A 282 -24.47 -4.78 -33.24
C LEU A 282 -23.34 -5.82 -33.28
N LEU A 283 -22.12 -5.30 -33.37
CA LEU A 283 -20.88 -6.07 -33.28
C LEU A 283 -19.90 -5.47 -32.26
N THR A 284 -19.11 -6.31 -31.59
CA THR A 284 -17.94 -5.89 -30.80
C THR A 284 -16.67 -6.36 -31.50
N ILE A 285 -15.55 -5.63 -31.29
CA ILE A 285 -14.24 -5.98 -31.86
C ILE A 285 -13.15 -5.74 -30.81
N ASP A 286 -12.58 -6.83 -30.30
CA ASP A 286 -11.68 -6.77 -29.14
C ASP A 286 -10.47 -7.70 -29.27
N GLY A 287 -9.62 -7.73 -28.23
CA GLY A 287 -8.56 -8.73 -28.11
C GLY A 287 -9.15 -10.13 -27.85
N GLU A 288 -8.46 -11.18 -28.30
CA GLU A 288 -8.91 -12.57 -28.13
C GLU A 288 -9.10 -12.97 -26.65
N SER A 289 -8.37 -12.33 -25.74
CA SER A 289 -8.44 -12.56 -24.28
C SER A 289 -9.42 -11.64 -23.55
N THR A 290 -10.03 -10.67 -24.24
CA THR A 290 -10.96 -9.71 -23.62
C THR A 290 -12.22 -10.42 -23.10
N ARG A 291 -12.70 -10.00 -21.93
CA ARG A 291 -13.94 -10.51 -21.30
C ARG A 291 -14.90 -9.38 -20.87
N ASP A 292 -14.34 -8.19 -20.69
CA ASP A 292 -14.97 -6.93 -20.30
C ASP A 292 -15.24 -6.05 -21.53
N TYR A 293 -16.27 -6.38 -22.31
CA TYR A 293 -16.64 -5.66 -23.53
C TYR A 293 -17.33 -4.35 -23.18
N ASP A 294 -16.62 -3.23 -23.30
CA ASP A 294 -17.14 -1.88 -23.04
C ASP A 294 -18.00 -1.36 -24.19
N ASP A 295 -17.63 -1.63 -25.43
CA ASP A 295 -18.16 -0.95 -26.61
C ASP A 295 -18.65 -1.90 -27.71
N ALA A 296 -19.67 -1.47 -28.44
CA ALA A 296 -20.20 -2.13 -29.62
C ALA A 296 -20.53 -1.10 -30.71
N LEU A 297 -20.50 -1.53 -31.97
CA LEU A 297 -20.76 -0.69 -33.14
C LEU A 297 -21.91 -1.27 -33.98
N HIS A 298 -22.62 -0.41 -34.69
CA HIS A 298 -23.39 -0.81 -35.87
C HIS A 298 -23.37 0.30 -36.92
N VAL A 299 -23.71 -0.05 -38.16
CA VAL A 299 -23.86 0.90 -39.26
C VAL A 299 -25.10 0.58 -40.08
N GLU A 300 -25.81 1.62 -40.50
CA GLU A 300 -26.92 1.55 -41.44
C GLU A 300 -26.72 2.59 -42.56
N ARG A 301 -27.07 2.22 -43.79
CA ARG A 301 -27.11 3.19 -44.89
C ARG A 301 -28.37 4.05 -44.80
N ARG A 302 -28.22 5.37 -44.97
CA ARG A 302 -29.30 6.36 -45.00
C ARG A 302 -29.12 7.25 -46.24
N GLY A 303 -29.67 6.80 -47.37
CA GLY A 303 -29.40 7.47 -48.66
C GLY A 303 -27.91 7.38 -49.01
N ASP A 304 -27.27 8.54 -49.19
CA ASP A 304 -25.82 8.65 -49.44
C ASP A 304 -24.98 8.73 -48.15
N ASP A 305 -25.64 8.87 -47.01
CA ASP A 305 -25.04 9.00 -45.68
C ASP A 305 -25.17 7.69 -44.89
N PHE A 306 -24.59 7.68 -43.69
CA PHE A 306 -24.53 6.51 -42.82
C PHE A 306 -24.95 6.87 -41.40
N LEU A 307 -25.91 6.12 -40.85
CA LEU A 307 -26.19 6.16 -39.41
C LEU A 307 -25.29 5.15 -38.73
N VAL A 308 -24.41 5.63 -37.85
CA VAL A 308 -23.51 4.79 -37.04
C VAL A 308 -23.93 4.89 -35.58
N GLY A 309 -24.09 3.76 -34.91
CA GLY A 309 -24.25 3.73 -33.46
C GLY A 309 -22.99 3.25 -32.77
N ILE A 310 -22.59 3.97 -31.73
CA ILE A 310 -21.50 3.61 -30.83
C ILE A 310 -22.13 3.37 -29.47
N HIS A 311 -22.16 2.13 -29.03
CA HIS A 311 -22.90 1.69 -27.84
C HIS A 311 -21.93 1.34 -26.73
N ILE A 312 -21.94 2.11 -25.65
CA ILE A 312 -21.05 1.89 -24.51
C ILE A 312 -21.84 1.28 -23.35
N SER A 313 -21.29 0.28 -22.69
CA SER A 313 -21.87 -0.32 -21.48
C SER A 313 -22.29 0.74 -20.46
N ASP A 314 -23.52 0.66 -19.95
CA ASP A 314 -24.04 1.57 -18.93
C ASP A 314 -23.68 1.11 -17.50
N VAL A 315 -22.41 1.17 -17.16
CA VAL A 315 -21.87 0.81 -15.83
C VAL A 315 -22.47 1.69 -14.73
N ALA A 316 -22.73 2.97 -15.01
CA ALA A 316 -23.39 3.91 -14.12
C ALA A 316 -24.81 3.48 -13.73
N HIS A 317 -25.41 2.50 -14.41
CA HIS A 317 -26.66 1.88 -13.97
C HIS A 317 -26.47 0.97 -12.74
N TYR A 318 -25.34 0.27 -12.67
CA TYR A 318 -25.05 -0.74 -11.65
C TYR A 318 -24.17 -0.20 -10.52
N VAL A 319 -23.30 0.75 -10.82
CA VAL A 319 -22.33 1.31 -9.87
C VAL A 319 -22.72 2.74 -9.53
N LEU A 320 -23.57 2.91 -8.50
CA LEU A 320 -24.13 4.20 -8.10
C LEU A 320 -23.26 4.92 -7.06
N PRO A 321 -23.11 6.26 -7.12
CA PRO A 321 -22.43 7.03 -6.09
C PRO A 321 -23.02 6.79 -4.71
N GLY A 322 -22.16 6.74 -3.69
CA GLY A 322 -22.54 6.42 -2.31
C GLY A 322 -22.65 4.92 -2.00
N THR A 323 -22.47 4.02 -2.97
CA THR A 323 -22.43 2.58 -2.72
C THR A 323 -21.00 2.09 -2.41
N PRO A 324 -20.84 0.97 -1.67
CA PRO A 324 -19.51 0.38 -1.41
C PRO A 324 -18.72 0.03 -2.69
N ILE A 325 -19.42 -0.43 -3.74
CA ILE A 325 -18.79 -0.76 -5.02
C ILE A 325 -18.26 0.49 -5.72
N TYR A 326 -19.00 1.61 -5.67
CA TYR A 326 -18.51 2.89 -6.21
C TYR A 326 -17.30 3.41 -5.44
N ALA A 327 -17.32 3.31 -4.11
CA ALA A 327 -16.18 3.71 -3.28
C ALA A 327 -14.93 2.88 -3.59
N GLU A 328 -15.08 1.57 -3.83
CA GLU A 328 -13.96 0.71 -4.24
C GLU A 328 -13.48 1.03 -5.66
N ALA A 329 -14.38 1.31 -6.61
CA ALA A 329 -14.02 1.74 -7.96
C ALA A 329 -13.24 3.07 -7.94
N ALA A 330 -13.66 4.02 -7.09
CA ALA A 330 -12.96 5.27 -6.85
C ALA A 330 -11.59 5.02 -6.22
N ARG A 331 -11.46 4.09 -5.27
CA ARG A 331 -10.17 3.74 -4.67
C ARG A 331 -9.19 3.14 -5.68
N ARG A 332 -9.69 2.33 -6.62
CA ARG A 332 -8.88 1.65 -7.66
C ARG A 332 -8.57 2.55 -8.86
N MET A 333 -9.48 3.45 -9.24
CA MET A 333 -9.43 4.38 -10.39
C MET A 333 -9.35 3.75 -11.79
N THR A 334 -8.60 2.67 -11.97
CA THR A 334 -8.42 1.99 -13.26
C THR A 334 -8.18 0.50 -13.04
N SER A 335 -8.51 -0.31 -14.05
CA SER A 335 -8.00 -1.68 -14.13
C SER A 335 -6.51 -1.67 -14.49
N LEU A 336 -5.74 -2.58 -13.93
CA LEU A 336 -4.33 -2.82 -14.26
C LEU A 336 -4.18 -4.13 -15.02
N TYR A 337 -3.38 -4.11 -16.09
CA TYR A 337 -3.16 -5.25 -16.97
C TYR A 337 -1.69 -5.64 -16.94
N PHE A 338 -1.40 -6.83 -16.41
CA PHE A 338 -0.08 -7.45 -16.38
C PHE A 338 -0.04 -8.63 -17.37
N PRO A 339 1.15 -9.04 -17.84
CA PRO A 339 1.29 -10.23 -18.68
C PRO A 339 0.69 -11.50 -18.06
N GLU A 340 0.79 -11.64 -16.73
CA GLU A 340 0.35 -12.80 -15.96
C GLU A 340 -1.08 -12.68 -15.43
N THR A 341 -1.61 -11.47 -15.23
CA THR A 341 -2.89 -11.26 -14.56
C THR A 341 -3.52 -9.90 -14.84
N GLN A 342 -4.78 -9.74 -14.47
CA GLN A 342 -5.50 -8.47 -14.50
C GLN A 342 -6.03 -8.16 -13.09
N ILE A 343 -5.84 -6.92 -12.65
CA ILE A 343 -6.43 -6.38 -11.43
C ILE A 343 -7.54 -5.43 -11.86
N PRO A 344 -8.82 -5.87 -11.83
CA PRO A 344 -9.89 -5.07 -12.38
C PRO A 344 -10.30 -3.95 -11.40
N MET A 345 -10.79 -2.84 -11.94
CA MET A 345 -11.39 -1.74 -11.18
C MET A 345 -12.70 -2.18 -10.50
N LEU A 346 -13.46 -3.05 -11.16
CA LEU A 346 -14.74 -3.58 -10.70
C LEU A 346 -14.65 -5.09 -10.47
N PRO A 347 -15.42 -5.66 -9.52
CA PRO A 347 -15.51 -7.11 -9.35
C PRO A 347 -15.93 -7.80 -10.65
N ARG A 348 -15.35 -8.99 -10.94
CA ARG A 348 -15.58 -9.73 -12.19
C ARG A 348 -17.06 -10.02 -12.49
N ALA A 349 -17.85 -10.28 -11.45
CA ALA A 349 -19.30 -10.47 -11.58
C ALA A 349 -20.02 -9.27 -12.23
N LEU A 350 -19.49 -8.05 -12.06
CA LEU A 350 -19.96 -6.85 -12.74
C LEU A 350 -19.27 -6.64 -14.07
N SER A 351 -17.92 -6.57 -14.07
CA SER A 351 -17.13 -6.18 -15.25
C SER A 351 -17.26 -7.16 -16.41
N GLU A 352 -17.21 -8.46 -16.13
CA GLU A 352 -17.33 -9.53 -17.14
C GLU A 352 -18.77 -10.07 -17.25
N GLY A 353 -19.64 -9.69 -16.30
CA GLY A 353 -21.03 -10.16 -16.21
C GLY A 353 -22.05 -9.17 -16.76
N VAL A 354 -22.74 -8.46 -15.85
CA VAL A 354 -23.90 -7.61 -16.21
C VAL A 354 -23.54 -6.31 -16.91
N CYS A 355 -22.29 -5.84 -16.76
CA CYS A 355 -21.81 -4.67 -17.50
C CYS A 355 -21.25 -5.05 -18.88
N SER A 356 -20.65 -6.23 -19.05
CA SER A 356 -20.05 -6.63 -20.32
C SER A 356 -21.10 -6.78 -21.43
N LEU A 357 -20.85 -6.18 -22.60
CA LEU A 357 -21.68 -6.27 -23.82
C LEU A 357 -21.53 -7.64 -24.53
N VAL A 358 -21.66 -8.73 -23.79
CA VAL A 358 -21.54 -10.10 -24.30
C VAL A 358 -22.64 -10.41 -25.32
N ALA A 359 -22.29 -11.11 -26.40
CA ALA A 359 -23.22 -11.52 -27.45
C ALA A 359 -24.44 -12.28 -26.93
N GLY A 360 -25.59 -12.01 -27.53
CA GLY A 360 -26.86 -12.69 -27.25
C GLY A 360 -27.57 -12.25 -25.96
N LYS A 361 -26.97 -11.41 -25.12
CA LYS A 361 -27.60 -10.90 -23.90
C LYS A 361 -28.10 -9.47 -24.05
N ALA A 362 -29.25 -9.17 -23.44
CA ALA A 362 -29.75 -7.80 -23.35
C ALA A 362 -28.92 -7.02 -22.31
N ARG A 363 -28.42 -5.84 -22.70
CA ARG A 363 -27.53 -5.02 -21.89
C ARG A 363 -27.91 -3.55 -21.93
N ALA A 364 -27.85 -2.91 -20.77
CA ALA A 364 -27.98 -1.47 -20.66
C ALA A 364 -26.75 -0.80 -21.28
N ALA A 365 -26.98 0.20 -22.14
CA ALA A 365 -25.93 0.97 -22.78
C ALA A 365 -26.25 2.47 -22.79
N MET A 366 -25.20 3.27 -22.97
CA MET A 366 -25.24 4.66 -23.38
C MET A 366 -24.78 4.71 -24.84
N SER A 367 -25.69 5.08 -25.74
CA SER A 367 -25.44 5.07 -27.18
C SER A 367 -25.22 6.47 -27.72
N VAL A 368 -24.19 6.62 -28.54
CA VAL A 368 -23.96 7.79 -29.40
C VAL A 368 -24.41 7.40 -30.80
N MET A 369 -25.54 7.94 -31.24
CA MET A 369 -26.08 7.74 -32.58
C MET A 369 -25.62 8.89 -33.45
N VAL A 370 -24.90 8.62 -34.55
CA VAL A 370 -24.26 9.64 -35.37
C VAL A 370 -24.65 9.47 -36.83
N LEU A 371 -25.21 10.51 -37.43
CA LEU A 371 -25.37 10.59 -38.88
C LEU A 371 -24.09 11.15 -39.50
N LEU A 372 -23.38 10.31 -40.24
CA LEU A 372 -22.14 10.65 -40.92
C LEU A 372 -22.36 10.76 -42.42
N SER A 373 -21.82 11.82 -43.02
CA SER A 373 -21.73 11.89 -44.48
C SER A 373 -20.78 10.83 -45.03
N SER A 374 -20.89 10.54 -46.33
CA SER A 374 -19.93 9.66 -47.03
C SER A 374 -18.46 10.12 -46.93
N LYS A 375 -18.20 11.38 -46.53
CA LYS A 375 -16.87 11.97 -46.31
C LYS A 375 -16.48 12.05 -44.82
N GLY A 376 -17.23 11.40 -43.92
CA GLY A 376 -16.94 11.38 -42.48
C GLY A 376 -17.23 12.71 -41.78
N GLU A 377 -18.11 13.55 -42.31
CA GLU A 377 -18.62 14.73 -41.61
C GLU A 377 -19.77 14.34 -40.68
N VAL A 378 -19.74 14.83 -39.43
CA VAL A 378 -20.86 14.66 -38.49
C VAL A 378 -21.96 15.65 -38.88
N LEU A 379 -23.07 15.11 -39.38
CA LEU A 379 -24.24 15.89 -39.76
C LEU A 379 -25.17 16.11 -38.57
N GLU A 380 -25.37 15.05 -37.77
CA GLU A 380 -26.21 15.06 -36.57
C GLU A 380 -25.69 13.99 -35.59
N PHE A 381 -25.88 14.21 -34.30
CA PHE A 381 -25.72 13.15 -33.32
C PHE A 381 -26.72 13.27 -32.16
N ASP A 382 -27.01 12.14 -31.54
CA ASP A 382 -27.84 12.04 -30.34
C ASP A 382 -27.19 11.10 -29.32
N LEU A 383 -27.37 11.41 -28.04
CA LEU A 383 -26.78 10.68 -26.92
C LEU A 383 -27.90 10.14 -26.04
N ILE A 384 -28.08 8.82 -26.02
CA ILE A 384 -29.29 8.22 -25.44
C ILE A 384 -28.99 7.03 -24.53
N PRO A 385 -29.71 6.87 -23.40
CA PRO A 385 -29.78 5.60 -22.71
C PRO A 385 -30.51 4.59 -23.58
N SER A 386 -29.95 3.39 -23.72
CA SER A 386 -30.48 2.36 -24.61
C SER A 386 -30.42 0.97 -23.99
N LEU A 387 -31.21 0.06 -24.55
CA LEU A 387 -31.12 -1.38 -24.35
C LEU A 387 -30.62 -2.01 -25.65
N VAL A 388 -29.53 -2.76 -25.58
CA VAL A 388 -28.87 -3.35 -26.76
C VAL A 388 -28.69 -4.85 -26.61
N GLN A 389 -28.46 -5.54 -27.72
CA GLN A 389 -28.07 -6.95 -27.73
C GLN A 389 -27.07 -7.17 -28.86
N VAL A 390 -25.83 -7.51 -28.51
CA VAL A 390 -24.77 -7.78 -29.48
C VAL A 390 -25.08 -9.06 -30.26
N LYS A 391 -24.95 -9.01 -31.59
CA LYS A 391 -25.22 -10.15 -32.50
C LYS A 391 -23.94 -10.84 -32.93
N ARG A 392 -22.83 -10.10 -33.05
CA ARG A 392 -21.51 -10.63 -33.42
C ARG A 392 -20.45 -10.15 -32.43
N GLN A 393 -19.62 -11.06 -31.96
CA GLN A 393 -18.51 -10.73 -31.07
C GLN A 393 -17.24 -11.22 -31.75
N LEU A 394 -16.39 -10.27 -32.16
CA LEU A 394 -15.27 -10.53 -33.06
C LEU A 394 -13.96 -10.18 -32.36
N SER A 395 -12.92 -10.93 -32.67
CA SER A 395 -11.55 -10.54 -32.39
C SER A 395 -11.01 -9.62 -33.49
N TYR A 396 -9.99 -8.81 -33.18
CA TYR A 396 -9.31 -7.99 -34.20
C TYR A 396 -8.88 -8.79 -35.45
N PRO A 397 -8.29 -10.00 -35.34
CA PRO A 397 -7.95 -10.82 -36.52
C PRO A 397 -9.17 -11.33 -37.30
N GLU A 398 -10.29 -11.61 -36.64
CA GLU A 398 -11.53 -12.00 -37.33
C GLU A 398 -12.12 -10.84 -38.11
N ALA A 399 -12.18 -9.65 -37.51
CA ALA A 399 -12.65 -8.44 -38.17
C ALA A 399 -11.81 -8.12 -39.42
N GLU A 400 -10.49 -8.25 -39.36
CA GLU A 400 -9.60 -8.10 -40.54
C GLU A 400 -9.98 -9.05 -41.67
N ARG A 401 -10.16 -10.35 -41.35
CA ARG A 401 -10.56 -11.36 -42.35
C ARG A 401 -11.92 -11.03 -42.96
N LEU A 402 -12.87 -10.60 -42.15
CA LEU A 402 -14.22 -10.27 -42.62
C LEU A 402 -14.22 -9.04 -43.55
N VAL A 403 -13.49 -7.98 -43.19
CA VAL A 403 -13.27 -6.82 -44.06
C VAL A 403 -12.70 -7.25 -45.42
N ALA A 404 -11.67 -8.10 -45.41
CA ALA A 404 -11.04 -8.61 -46.63
C ALA A 404 -11.97 -9.50 -47.46
N SER A 405 -12.89 -10.22 -46.80
CA SER A 405 -13.85 -11.13 -47.46
C SER A 405 -15.11 -10.45 -48.01
N GLY A 406 -15.29 -9.14 -47.81
CA GLY A 406 -16.45 -8.41 -48.34
C GLY A 406 -17.60 -8.17 -47.37
N ASP A 407 -17.38 -8.29 -46.05
CA ASP A 407 -18.41 -7.93 -45.06
C ASP A 407 -18.76 -6.44 -45.17
N TRP A 408 -19.97 -6.14 -45.60
CA TRP A 408 -20.35 -4.77 -45.97
C TRP A 408 -20.36 -3.81 -44.77
N GLU A 409 -20.75 -4.28 -43.57
CA GLU A 409 -20.83 -3.44 -42.37
C GLU A 409 -19.43 -3.04 -41.93
N LEU A 410 -18.53 -4.02 -41.85
CA LEU A 410 -17.14 -3.77 -41.49
C LEU A 410 -16.40 -2.96 -42.56
N GLN A 411 -16.67 -3.17 -43.85
CA GLN A 411 -16.11 -2.33 -44.92
C GLN A 411 -16.61 -0.89 -44.86
N ALA A 412 -17.90 -0.67 -44.58
CA ALA A 412 -18.46 0.67 -44.41
C ALA A 412 -17.85 1.38 -43.19
N LEU A 413 -17.78 0.70 -42.04
CA LEU A 413 -17.15 1.20 -40.83
C LEU A 413 -15.66 1.49 -41.05
N ALA A 414 -14.91 0.61 -41.70
CA ALA A 414 -13.50 0.80 -42.03
C ALA A 414 -13.30 2.06 -42.90
N LYS A 415 -14.08 2.19 -43.97
CA LYS A 415 -14.02 3.37 -44.86
C LYS A 415 -14.34 4.66 -44.11
N LEU A 416 -15.40 4.67 -43.30
CA LEU A 416 -15.78 5.84 -42.49
C LEU A 416 -14.69 6.20 -41.47
N SER A 417 -14.09 5.19 -40.82
CA SER A 417 -12.99 5.40 -39.87
C SER A 417 -11.77 6.06 -40.53
N GLU A 418 -11.45 5.69 -41.77
CA GLU A 418 -10.36 6.30 -42.53
C GLU A 418 -10.66 7.78 -42.84
N GLN A 419 -11.91 8.10 -43.21
CA GLN A 419 -12.33 9.49 -43.42
C GLN A 419 -12.26 10.32 -42.13
N LEU A 420 -12.72 9.76 -41.00
CA LEU A 420 -12.65 10.41 -39.69
C LEU A 420 -11.19 10.70 -39.32
N LYS A 421 -10.32 9.70 -39.45
CA LYS A 421 -8.89 9.82 -39.19
C LYS A 421 -8.25 10.91 -40.04
N GLN A 422 -8.49 10.92 -41.34
CA GLN A 422 -7.92 11.89 -42.26
C GLN A 422 -8.35 13.32 -41.90
N ARG A 423 -9.63 13.52 -41.56
CA ARG A 423 -10.13 14.82 -41.09
C ARG A 423 -9.47 15.27 -39.78
N ARG A 424 -9.15 14.36 -38.87
CA ARG A 424 -8.42 14.70 -37.64
C ARG A 424 -7.00 15.16 -37.95
N ILE A 425 -6.28 14.46 -38.84
CA ILE A 425 -4.93 14.86 -39.28
C ILE A 425 -4.97 16.25 -39.92
N GLU A 426 -5.95 16.52 -40.79
CA GLU A 426 -6.15 17.84 -41.41
C GLU A 426 -6.42 18.95 -40.38
N LYS A 427 -7.09 18.61 -39.27
CA LYS A 427 -7.30 19.50 -38.11
C LYS A 427 -6.10 19.58 -37.17
N GLY A 428 -4.99 18.90 -37.48
CA GLY A 428 -3.74 19.00 -36.72
C GLY A 428 -3.45 17.85 -35.75
N ALA A 429 -4.24 16.77 -35.76
CA ALA A 429 -3.96 15.60 -34.93
C ALA A 429 -2.60 14.99 -35.25
N LEU A 430 -1.96 14.43 -34.23
CA LEU A 430 -0.67 13.74 -34.34
C LEU A 430 -0.87 12.25 -34.07
N LEU A 431 -0.99 11.45 -35.12
CA LEU A 431 -0.99 10.00 -34.99
C LEU A 431 0.45 9.52 -34.84
N LEU A 432 0.75 8.90 -33.70
CA LEU A 432 2.10 8.50 -33.32
C LEU A 432 2.12 7.00 -32.97
N PRO A 433 1.83 6.12 -33.95
CA PRO A 433 1.75 4.68 -33.72
C PRO A 433 3.12 4.12 -33.33
N VAL A 434 3.24 3.59 -32.12
CA VAL A 434 4.42 2.84 -31.68
C VAL A 434 3.97 1.39 -31.51
N PRO A 435 4.64 0.40 -32.13
CA PRO A 435 4.31 -1.00 -31.93
C PRO A 435 4.34 -1.38 -30.45
N ASP A 436 3.30 -2.09 -30.01
CA ASP A 436 3.22 -2.57 -28.64
C ASP A 436 4.04 -3.85 -28.48
N VAL A 437 4.80 -3.93 -27.39
CA VAL A 437 5.47 -5.15 -26.95
C VAL A 437 4.44 -5.99 -26.20
N ASN A 438 3.96 -7.05 -26.84
CA ASN A 438 3.03 -7.98 -26.22
C ASN A 438 3.81 -9.13 -25.58
N ILE A 439 3.65 -9.29 -24.27
CA ILE A 439 4.23 -10.37 -23.49
C ILE A 439 3.10 -11.33 -23.13
N ARG A 440 3.23 -12.60 -23.50
CA ARG A 440 2.29 -13.65 -23.15
C ARG A 440 3.00 -14.76 -22.41
N ILE A 441 2.43 -15.17 -21.29
CA ILE A 441 2.89 -16.28 -20.46
C ILE A 441 1.90 -17.42 -20.64
N ASP A 442 2.38 -18.60 -21.04
CA ASP A 442 1.53 -19.79 -21.17
C ASP A 442 1.33 -20.50 -19.81
N PRO A 443 0.40 -21.46 -19.70
CA PRO A 443 0.14 -22.17 -18.44
C PRO A 443 1.36 -22.91 -17.87
N GLU A 444 2.33 -23.27 -18.69
CA GLU A 444 3.60 -23.88 -18.29
C GLU A 444 4.65 -22.84 -17.82
N GLY A 445 4.32 -21.55 -17.85
CA GLY A 445 5.17 -20.45 -17.41
C GLY A 445 6.16 -19.95 -18.47
N LYS A 446 6.04 -20.40 -19.73
CA LYS A 446 6.93 -19.96 -20.81
C LYS A 446 6.51 -18.59 -21.32
N VAL A 447 7.48 -17.69 -21.35
CA VAL A 447 7.30 -16.31 -21.83
C VAL A 447 7.48 -16.27 -23.35
N SER A 448 6.54 -15.63 -24.04
CA SER A 448 6.62 -15.29 -25.45
C SER A 448 6.46 -13.78 -25.63
N VAL A 449 7.30 -13.19 -26.48
CA VAL A 449 7.31 -11.75 -26.74
C VAL A 449 7.10 -11.52 -28.23
N ALA A 450 6.14 -10.67 -28.58
CA ALA A 450 5.83 -10.31 -29.96
C ALA A 450 5.60 -8.81 -30.09
N LEU A 451 6.00 -8.25 -31.23
CA LEU A 451 5.61 -6.89 -31.62
C LEU A 451 4.32 -7.00 -32.42
N LEU A 452 3.23 -6.43 -31.89
CA LEU A 452 1.95 -6.40 -32.60
C LEU A 452 1.82 -5.07 -33.37
N PRO A 453 1.36 -5.11 -34.63
CA PRO A 453 1.04 -3.88 -35.35
C PRO A 453 -0.14 -3.18 -34.69
N VAL A 454 0.03 -1.87 -34.44
CA VAL A 454 -0.98 -1.02 -33.78
C VAL A 454 -1.89 -0.31 -34.77
N ASP A 455 -1.57 -0.35 -36.07
CA ASP A 455 -2.24 0.38 -37.15
C ASP A 455 -3.00 -0.52 -38.13
N THR A 456 -3.47 -1.68 -37.68
CA THR A 456 -4.35 -2.55 -38.49
C THR A 456 -5.70 -1.87 -38.76
N ILE A 457 -6.43 -2.32 -39.79
CA ILE A 457 -7.71 -1.76 -40.19
C ILE A 457 -8.72 -1.85 -39.05
N SER A 458 -8.86 -3.04 -38.44
CA SER A 458 -9.82 -3.28 -37.36
C SER A 458 -9.52 -2.47 -36.10
N ARG A 459 -8.23 -2.32 -35.74
CA ARG A 459 -7.80 -1.47 -34.62
C ARG A 459 -8.05 0.00 -34.89
N SER A 460 -7.69 0.48 -36.07
CA SER A 460 -7.94 1.87 -36.47
C SER A 460 -9.44 2.17 -36.53
N LEU A 461 -10.25 1.22 -36.99
CA LEU A 461 -11.70 1.33 -37.05
C LEU A 461 -12.29 1.59 -35.66
N VAL A 462 -12.02 0.71 -34.70
CA VAL A 462 -12.50 0.86 -33.32
C VAL A 462 -11.99 2.17 -32.72
N ALA A 463 -10.69 2.45 -32.85
CA ALA A 463 -10.06 3.63 -32.27
C ALA A 463 -10.71 4.95 -32.72
N GLU A 464 -10.99 5.12 -34.02
CA GLU A 464 -11.58 6.36 -34.53
C GLU A 464 -13.04 6.53 -34.10
N PHE A 465 -13.82 5.46 -33.99
CA PHE A 465 -15.18 5.56 -33.44
C PHE A 465 -15.17 5.84 -31.93
N MET A 466 -14.22 5.30 -31.17
CA MET A 466 -14.07 5.66 -29.76
C MET A 466 -13.67 7.13 -29.61
N VAL A 467 -12.74 7.63 -30.43
CA VAL A 467 -12.38 9.07 -30.45
C VAL A 467 -13.61 9.92 -30.79
N LEU A 468 -14.43 9.50 -31.75
CA LEU A 468 -15.65 10.20 -32.13
C LEU A 468 -16.67 10.24 -30.97
N ALA A 469 -16.99 9.11 -30.35
CA ALA A 469 -17.90 9.03 -29.21
C ALA A 469 -17.42 9.90 -28.03
N ASN A 470 -16.13 9.84 -27.73
CA ASN A 470 -15.49 10.67 -26.71
C ASN A 470 -15.61 12.16 -27.02
N THR A 471 -15.35 12.56 -28.27
CA THR A 471 -15.44 13.96 -28.72
C THR A 471 -16.87 14.48 -28.65
N LEU A 472 -17.84 13.72 -29.16
CA LEU A 472 -19.25 14.11 -29.17
C LEU A 472 -19.86 14.12 -27.76
N SER A 473 -19.43 13.23 -26.87
CA SER A 473 -19.83 13.25 -25.46
C SER A 473 -19.26 14.46 -24.72
N ALA A 474 -18.00 14.83 -24.99
CA ALA A 474 -17.43 16.08 -24.50
C ALA A 474 -18.18 17.30 -25.05
N GLN A 475 -18.57 17.27 -26.34
CA GLN A 475 -19.40 18.31 -26.96
C GLN A 475 -20.74 18.47 -26.24
N PHE A 476 -21.43 17.36 -26.00
CA PHE A 476 -22.72 17.35 -25.31
C PHE A 476 -22.69 18.01 -23.92
N VAL A 477 -21.64 17.72 -23.13
CA VAL A 477 -21.47 18.30 -21.78
C VAL A 477 -21.10 19.79 -21.87
N ALA A 478 -20.17 20.15 -22.75
CA ALA A 478 -19.70 21.51 -22.95
C ALA A 478 -20.80 22.47 -23.45
N ASP A 479 -21.65 22.03 -24.38
CA ASP A 479 -22.77 22.84 -24.91
C ASP A 479 -23.80 23.20 -23.83
N ARG A 480 -23.88 22.38 -22.78
CA ARG A 480 -24.73 22.61 -21.61
C ARG A 480 -24.05 23.45 -20.53
N GLN A 481 -22.83 23.93 -20.79
CA GLN A 481 -21.99 24.67 -19.84
C GLN A 481 -21.83 23.93 -18.50
N ALA A 482 -21.91 22.60 -18.54
CA ALA A 482 -21.81 21.76 -17.36
C ALA A 482 -20.34 21.41 -17.08
N PRO A 483 -19.94 21.29 -15.80
CA PRO A 483 -18.62 20.78 -15.47
C PRO A 483 -18.53 19.29 -15.83
N GLY A 484 -17.31 18.83 -16.15
CA GLY A 484 -17.01 17.44 -16.49
C GLY A 484 -15.51 17.19 -16.45
N LEU A 485 -15.06 15.95 -16.63
CA LEU A 485 -13.64 15.60 -16.70
C LEU A 485 -13.17 15.65 -18.15
N PHE A 486 -12.50 16.73 -18.54
CA PHE A 486 -12.00 16.96 -19.89
C PHE A 486 -10.50 16.72 -19.97
N ARG A 487 -10.07 16.03 -21.02
CA ARG A 487 -8.64 15.85 -21.34
C ARG A 487 -8.22 16.92 -22.32
N ALA A 488 -7.23 17.70 -21.94
CA ALA A 488 -6.69 18.78 -22.75
C ALA A 488 -5.20 18.55 -23.00
N GLN A 489 -4.70 19.15 -24.07
CA GLN A 489 -3.27 19.17 -24.37
C GLN A 489 -2.98 20.37 -25.25
N ASP A 490 -2.08 21.22 -24.79
CA ASP A 490 -1.56 22.34 -25.57
C ASP A 490 -0.78 21.87 -26.80
N ASP A 491 -0.56 22.77 -27.76
CA ASP A 491 0.31 22.52 -28.90
C ASP A 491 1.73 22.11 -28.50
N PRO A 492 2.37 21.20 -29.27
CA PRO A 492 3.76 20.83 -29.03
C PRO A 492 4.68 22.05 -29.09
N HIS A 493 5.81 21.98 -28.38
CA HIS A 493 6.87 22.99 -28.46
C HIS A 493 7.32 23.23 -29.91
N GLN A 494 7.38 22.15 -30.69
CA GLN A 494 7.64 22.21 -32.11
C GLN A 494 6.89 21.08 -32.82
N ARG A 495 6.24 21.41 -33.94
CA ARG A 495 5.68 20.42 -34.87
C ARG A 495 6.75 20.06 -35.91
N LEU A 496 7.17 18.80 -35.89
CA LEU A 496 8.20 18.23 -36.76
C LEU A 496 7.59 17.38 -37.89
N ILE A 497 6.35 16.91 -37.71
CA ILE A 497 5.68 16.00 -38.63
C ILE A 497 4.25 16.46 -38.96
N ALA A 498 3.70 15.97 -40.07
CA ALA A 498 2.33 16.26 -40.48
C ALA A 498 1.30 15.50 -39.62
N GLY A 499 1.67 14.34 -39.05
CA GLY A 499 0.83 13.56 -38.14
C GLY A 499 0.30 12.24 -38.71
N GLY A 500 0.81 11.80 -39.86
CA GLY A 500 0.45 10.52 -40.51
C GLY A 500 1.66 9.60 -40.75
N GLU A 501 2.84 10.03 -40.33
CA GLU A 501 4.11 9.33 -40.47
C GLU A 501 4.13 8.04 -39.65
N LYS A 502 4.79 7.01 -40.18
CA LYS A 502 4.87 5.68 -39.57
C LYS A 502 6.28 5.30 -39.10
N ASP A 503 7.30 6.11 -39.40
CA ASP A 503 8.66 5.79 -39.00
C ASP A 503 8.91 6.13 -37.53
N LEU A 504 9.51 5.19 -36.80
CA LEU A 504 9.74 5.32 -35.36
C LEU A 504 10.63 6.52 -35.02
N PHE A 505 11.61 6.84 -35.86
CA PHE A 505 12.54 7.93 -35.61
C PHE A 505 11.80 9.28 -35.53
N SER A 506 10.99 9.60 -36.54
CA SER A 506 10.22 10.85 -36.57
C SER A 506 9.14 10.87 -35.48
N ILE A 507 8.50 9.73 -35.21
CA ILE A 507 7.54 9.58 -34.12
C ILE A 507 8.18 9.89 -32.77
N PHE A 508 9.31 9.27 -32.42
CA PHE A 508 9.98 9.53 -31.15
C PHE A 508 10.52 10.96 -31.04
N ARG A 509 10.97 11.56 -32.16
CA ARG A 509 11.34 12.97 -32.18
C ARG A 509 10.15 13.88 -31.90
N GLN A 510 9.00 13.63 -32.52
CA GLN A 510 7.78 14.41 -32.29
C GLN A 510 7.26 14.24 -30.85
N ARG A 511 7.28 13.02 -30.30
CA ARG A 511 6.84 12.75 -28.91
C ARG A 511 7.60 13.59 -27.88
N LYS A 512 8.91 13.81 -28.07
CA LYS A 512 9.73 14.67 -27.21
C LYS A 512 9.33 16.15 -27.24
N GLN A 513 8.57 16.58 -28.24
CA GLN A 513 8.08 17.95 -28.36
C GLN A 513 6.66 18.13 -27.80
N LEU A 514 5.96 17.04 -27.47
CA LEU A 514 4.61 17.11 -26.91
C LEU A 514 4.66 17.68 -25.50
N LYS A 515 3.72 18.57 -25.19
CA LYS A 515 3.45 18.97 -23.81
C LYS A 515 2.67 17.85 -23.08
N PRO A 516 2.77 17.76 -21.75
CA PRO A 516 1.94 16.83 -20.99
C PRO A 516 0.45 17.12 -21.20
N GLY A 517 -0.38 16.07 -21.14
CA GLY A 517 -1.82 16.23 -21.10
C GLY A 517 -2.29 16.67 -19.72
N GLU A 518 -3.42 17.37 -19.68
CA GLU A 518 -4.07 17.86 -18.46
C GLU A 518 -5.48 17.26 -18.33
N LEU A 519 -5.90 17.02 -17.09
CA LEU A 519 -7.28 16.68 -16.76
C LEU A 519 -7.93 17.89 -16.10
N LEU A 520 -8.94 18.45 -16.75
CA LEU A 520 -9.57 19.72 -16.41
C LEU A 520 -11.07 19.56 -16.17
N VAL A 521 -11.67 20.49 -15.42
CA VAL A 521 -13.12 20.50 -15.12
C VAL A 521 -13.94 21.15 -16.25
N TYR A 522 -13.28 21.93 -17.10
CA TYR A 522 -13.87 22.62 -18.24
C TYR A 522 -13.10 22.31 -19.51
N PRO A 523 -13.78 22.31 -20.68
CA PRO A 523 -13.17 21.90 -21.93
C PRO A 523 -12.06 22.86 -22.35
N LYS A 524 -10.96 22.28 -22.86
CA LYS A 524 -9.93 22.96 -23.65
C LYS A 524 -9.55 22.08 -24.84
N PRO A 525 -8.92 22.64 -25.88
CA PRO A 525 -8.43 21.88 -27.02
C PRO A 525 -7.44 20.78 -26.61
N HIS A 526 -7.43 19.71 -27.41
CA HIS A 526 -6.46 18.63 -27.30
C HIS A 526 -5.69 18.51 -28.62
N SER A 527 -4.49 19.09 -28.66
CA SER A 527 -3.63 19.17 -29.85
C SER A 527 -3.32 17.79 -30.45
N GLY A 528 -2.90 16.83 -29.63
CA GLY A 528 -2.55 15.48 -30.10
C GLY A 528 -3.71 14.73 -30.76
N VAL A 529 -4.94 14.90 -30.24
CA VAL A 529 -6.15 14.25 -30.79
C VAL A 529 -6.76 15.06 -31.95
N GLY A 530 -6.50 16.37 -32.01
CA GLY A 530 -6.98 17.28 -33.06
C GLY A 530 -8.44 17.72 -32.88
N VAL A 531 -8.88 17.96 -31.65
CA VAL A 531 -10.27 18.32 -31.30
C VAL A 531 -10.35 19.47 -30.30
N MET A 532 -11.45 20.23 -30.32
CA MET A 532 -11.66 21.42 -29.47
C MET A 532 -12.02 21.08 -28.01
N GLN A 533 -12.62 19.91 -27.81
CA GLN A 533 -12.93 19.35 -26.50
C GLN A 533 -12.86 17.83 -26.58
N TYR A 534 -12.35 17.22 -25.53
CA TYR A 534 -12.19 15.77 -25.45
C TYR A 534 -12.40 15.31 -24.01
N THR A 535 -13.03 14.16 -23.85
CA THR A 535 -13.18 13.45 -22.57
C THR A 535 -13.00 11.96 -22.86
N THR A 536 -13.13 11.11 -21.87
CA THR A 536 -13.25 9.67 -22.10
C THR A 536 -14.53 9.15 -21.46
N VAL A 537 -15.29 8.36 -22.23
CA VAL A 537 -16.54 7.72 -21.82
C VAL A 537 -16.64 6.28 -22.31
N THR A 538 -15.73 5.84 -23.17
CA THR A 538 -15.84 4.59 -23.94
C THR A 538 -15.32 3.36 -23.21
N SER A 539 -14.85 3.47 -21.97
CA SER A 539 -14.33 2.33 -21.19
C SER A 539 -14.69 2.37 -19.70
N PRO A 540 -15.98 2.56 -19.35
CA PRO A 540 -16.43 2.74 -17.98
C PRO A 540 -16.29 1.48 -17.10
N ILE A 541 -16.07 0.29 -17.69
CA ILE A 541 -15.81 -0.92 -16.90
C ILE A 541 -14.42 -0.86 -16.24
N ARG A 542 -13.48 -0.14 -16.85
CA ARG A 542 -12.05 -0.14 -16.47
C ARG A 542 -11.44 1.23 -16.19
N ARG A 543 -12.17 2.33 -16.41
CA ARG A 543 -11.72 3.69 -16.07
C ARG A 543 -12.77 4.41 -15.26
N PHE A 544 -12.40 4.85 -14.06
CA PHE A 544 -13.30 5.56 -13.16
C PHE A 544 -13.72 6.93 -13.72
N LEU A 545 -12.83 7.61 -14.45
CA LEU A 545 -13.14 8.84 -15.19
C LEU A 545 -14.38 8.65 -16.07
N ASP A 546 -14.40 7.56 -16.85
CA ASP A 546 -15.49 7.28 -17.79
C ASP A 546 -16.80 6.98 -17.04
N LEU A 547 -16.73 6.29 -15.89
CA LEU A 547 -17.87 6.06 -15.02
C LEU A 547 -18.44 7.37 -14.45
N VAL A 548 -17.58 8.28 -13.99
CA VAL A 548 -17.97 9.61 -13.50
C VAL A 548 -18.62 10.43 -14.62
N MET A 549 -18.01 10.43 -15.81
CA MET A 549 -18.57 11.11 -16.98
C MET A 549 -19.92 10.52 -17.41
N GLN A 550 -20.08 9.21 -17.32
CA GLN A 550 -21.33 8.54 -17.63
C GLN A 550 -22.46 8.95 -16.66
N HIS A 551 -22.17 9.03 -15.36
CA HIS A 551 -23.09 9.58 -14.36
C HIS A 551 -23.48 11.02 -14.66
N GLN A 552 -22.49 11.88 -14.94
CA GLN A 552 -22.70 13.28 -15.29
C GLN A 552 -23.60 13.43 -16.53
N ILE A 553 -23.31 12.71 -17.60
CA ILE A 553 -24.07 12.72 -18.85
C ILE A 553 -25.52 12.25 -18.63
N LYS A 554 -25.72 11.15 -17.88
CA LYS A 554 -27.07 10.62 -17.60
C LYS A 554 -27.92 11.61 -16.81
N GLN A 555 -27.34 12.30 -15.84
CA GLN A 555 -28.06 13.31 -15.07
C GLN A 555 -28.46 14.50 -15.95
N LEU A 556 -27.54 14.97 -16.81
CA LEU A 556 -27.81 16.03 -17.79
C LEU A 556 -28.92 15.64 -18.77
N LEU A 557 -28.92 14.40 -19.27
CA LEU A 557 -29.98 13.87 -20.15
C LEU A 557 -31.34 13.83 -19.47
N SER A 558 -31.39 13.60 -18.16
CA SER A 558 -32.64 13.61 -17.40
C SER A 558 -33.18 15.02 -17.09
N GLY A 559 -32.47 16.09 -17.50
CA GLY A 559 -32.85 17.47 -17.23
C GLY A 559 -32.68 17.91 -15.78
N ARG A 560 -32.02 17.10 -14.94
CA ARG A 560 -31.81 17.36 -13.50
C ARG A 560 -30.55 18.17 -13.19
N GLY A 561 -29.90 18.73 -14.23
CA GLY A 561 -28.65 19.48 -14.10
C GLY A 561 -27.42 18.59 -13.98
N ALA A 562 -26.30 19.19 -13.55
CA ALA A 562 -25.05 18.48 -13.29
C ALA A 562 -25.20 17.56 -12.06
N MET A 563 -24.63 16.34 -12.13
CA MET A 563 -24.59 15.43 -10.98
C MET A 563 -23.51 15.83 -9.99
N PHE A 564 -22.32 16.13 -10.53
CA PHE A 564 -21.16 16.55 -9.76
C PHE A 564 -20.88 18.03 -10.02
N SER A 565 -20.53 18.74 -8.96
CA SER A 565 -20.05 20.12 -9.01
C SER A 565 -18.63 20.21 -9.57
N ALA A 566 -18.21 21.43 -9.90
CA ALA A 566 -16.85 21.67 -10.39
C ALA A 566 -15.78 21.30 -9.35
N ASP A 567 -16.04 21.60 -8.06
CA ASP A 567 -15.10 21.33 -6.97
C ASP A 567 -14.97 19.82 -6.71
N GLU A 568 -16.07 19.07 -6.74
CA GLU A 568 -16.03 17.60 -6.62
C GLU A 568 -15.24 16.98 -7.77
N LEU A 569 -15.47 17.44 -9.01
CA LEU A 569 -14.74 16.94 -10.18
C LEU A 569 -13.25 17.34 -10.16
N ALA A 570 -12.90 18.49 -9.60
CA ALA A 570 -11.50 18.86 -9.39
C ALA A 570 -10.80 17.92 -8.41
N GLY A 571 -11.48 17.54 -7.32
CA GLY A 571 -11.00 16.52 -6.38
C GLY A 571 -10.77 15.18 -7.06
N VAL A 572 -11.78 14.69 -7.80
CA VAL A 572 -11.69 13.44 -8.56
C VAL A 572 -10.54 13.47 -9.57
N ALA A 573 -10.33 14.60 -10.27
CA ALA A 573 -9.21 14.74 -11.21
C ALA A 573 -7.85 14.65 -10.50
N GLY A 574 -7.72 15.24 -9.30
CA GLY A 574 -6.52 15.13 -8.46
C GLY A 574 -6.24 13.70 -8.02
N ASP A 575 -7.27 12.97 -7.60
CA ASP A 575 -7.15 11.57 -7.17
C ASP A 575 -6.76 10.66 -8.34
N ILE A 576 -7.38 10.83 -9.51
CA ILE A 576 -7.04 10.10 -10.74
C ILE A 576 -5.56 10.32 -11.10
N ASN A 577 -5.10 11.57 -11.11
CA ASN A 577 -3.70 11.88 -11.45
C ASN A 577 -2.73 11.25 -10.44
N THR A 578 -3.08 11.24 -9.16
CA THR A 578 -2.26 10.66 -8.09
C THR A 578 -2.12 9.15 -8.25
N VAL A 579 -3.23 8.45 -8.52
CA VAL A 579 -3.20 6.99 -8.72
C VAL A 579 -2.48 6.64 -10.01
N LEU A 580 -2.79 7.31 -11.13
CA LEU A 580 -2.14 7.05 -12.41
C LEU A 580 -0.62 7.23 -12.34
N ALA A 581 -0.12 8.27 -11.63
CA ALA A 581 1.31 8.48 -11.45
C ALA A 581 2.03 7.36 -10.66
N ARG A 582 1.30 6.53 -9.88
CA ARG A 582 1.86 5.38 -9.16
C ARG A 582 1.88 4.10 -9.99
N VAL A 583 0.99 4.00 -10.99
CA VAL A 583 0.79 2.77 -11.78
C VAL A 583 1.31 2.87 -13.23
N SER A 584 1.65 4.07 -13.71
CA SER A 584 2.28 4.34 -15.01
C SER A 584 3.79 4.30 -14.91
#